data_AF-A0A3D1ZIH1-F1
#
_entry.id   AF-A0A3D1ZIH1-F1
#
_cell.length_a   1.000
_cell.length_b   1.000
_cell.length_c   1.000
_cell.angle_alpha   90.00
_cell.angle_beta   90.00
_cell.angle_gamma   90.00
#
_symmetry.space_group_name_H-M   'P 1'
#
loop_
_entity.id
_entity.type
_entity.pdbx_description
1 polymer ?
#
loop_
_entity_poly.entity_id
_entity_poly.type
_entity_poly.pdbx_seq_one_letter_code
_entity_poly.pdbx_strand_id
1 'polypeptide(L)'
;MEEAETVLRQYVEWFDADNVFVELQQNLVYGDTRRNRRLVELARQVGVSVVATNNVHYHTPDRHRLQDALVAIQHNKSLEETHQERRPNSHFYLKSHAQMTALFREIPEAIQNTLVVAERCSSFDLTRDLNYKFPDYPAPDDHTPLSYLEKLCHEAALRRYGRINWRVRKRLNEEFRLIKKHDLAGFLLIYHDIIQMARQIQIELGRSDAEIPLEERPPGRGRGSSVAMLSGYLIGLSHIDPMEFDLSLERFLQEDMASVPDIDLDFP
;
A
#
# COMPACT_ATOMS: atom_id res chain seq x y z
N MET A 1 -5.94 -3.47 -40.62
CA MET A 1 -4.73 -2.63 -40.62
C MET A 1 -5.11 -1.21 -40.29
N GLU A 2 -6.08 -0.63 -41.01
CA GLU A 2 -6.62 0.70 -40.74
C GLU A 2 -7.07 0.90 -39.27
N GLU A 3 -7.87 -0.02 -38.71
CA GLU A 3 -8.27 0.06 -37.29
C GLU A 3 -7.07 0.04 -36.33
N ALA A 4 -6.04 -0.77 -36.60
CA ALA A 4 -4.85 -0.86 -35.76
C ALA A 4 -4.02 0.42 -35.82
N GLU A 5 -3.97 1.08 -36.98
CA GLU A 5 -3.33 2.37 -37.16
C GLU A 5 -4.06 3.47 -36.39
N THR A 6 -5.39 3.53 -36.50
CA THR A 6 -6.22 4.47 -35.75
C THR A 6 -5.98 4.33 -34.25
N VAL A 7 -5.98 3.10 -33.73
CA VAL A 7 -5.71 2.82 -32.32
C VAL A 7 -4.29 3.23 -31.92
N LEU A 8 -3.28 2.89 -32.73
CA LEU A 8 -1.89 3.27 -32.41
C LEU A 8 -1.70 4.78 -32.41
N ARG A 9 -2.31 5.51 -33.34
CA ARG A 9 -2.29 6.98 -33.38
C ARG A 9 -2.96 7.58 -32.15
N GLN A 10 -4.05 6.97 -31.68
CA GLN A 10 -4.72 7.39 -30.44
C GLN A 10 -3.81 7.20 -29.21
N TYR A 11 -3.08 6.09 -29.11
CA TYR A 11 -2.08 5.92 -28.06
C TYR A 11 -0.97 6.98 -28.13
N VAL A 12 -0.51 7.32 -29.34
CA VAL A 12 0.48 8.38 -29.54
C VAL A 12 -0.05 9.75 -29.12
N GLU A 13 -1.32 10.05 -29.37
CA GLU A 13 -1.96 11.29 -28.91
C GLU A 13 -2.03 11.36 -27.37
N TRP A 14 -2.29 10.24 -26.70
CA TRP A 14 -2.43 10.21 -25.25
C TRP A 14 -1.10 10.21 -24.49
N PHE A 15 -0.07 9.58 -25.04
CA PHE A 15 1.16 9.30 -24.31
C PHE A 15 2.40 9.94 -24.94
N ASP A 16 2.27 10.65 -26.06
CA ASP A 16 3.36 11.09 -26.92
C ASP A 16 4.10 9.94 -27.62
N ALA A 17 4.60 10.21 -28.83
CA ALA A 17 5.26 9.20 -29.66
C ALA A 17 6.48 8.56 -28.98
N ASP A 18 7.19 9.33 -28.16
CA ASP A 18 8.40 8.87 -27.45
C ASP A 18 8.10 7.87 -26.33
N ASN A 19 6.86 7.81 -25.82
CA ASN A 19 6.47 6.88 -24.75
C ASN A 19 5.63 5.71 -25.26
N VAL A 20 5.39 5.62 -26.58
CA VAL A 20 4.66 4.52 -27.19
C VAL A 20 5.61 3.61 -27.95
N PHE A 21 5.58 2.32 -27.60
CA PHE A 21 6.31 1.28 -28.31
C PHE A 21 5.36 0.21 -28.80
N VAL A 22 5.55 -0.25 -30.03
CA VAL A 22 4.84 -1.42 -30.54
C VAL A 22 5.53 -2.69 -30.05
N GLU A 23 4.82 -3.45 -29.21
CA GLU A 23 5.33 -4.68 -28.62
C GLU A 23 5.40 -5.81 -29.67
N LEU A 24 6.55 -6.49 -29.73
CA LEU A 24 6.77 -7.66 -30.57
C LEU A 24 7.06 -8.89 -29.70
N GLN A 25 6.32 -9.98 -29.96
CA GLN A 25 6.45 -11.25 -29.24
C GLN A 25 6.68 -12.38 -30.24
N GLN A 26 7.72 -13.19 -30.02
CA GLN A 26 8.06 -14.35 -30.83
C GLN A 26 8.13 -15.60 -29.93
N ASN A 27 6.98 -16.20 -29.69
CA ASN A 27 6.84 -17.40 -28.86
C ASN A 27 6.81 -18.68 -29.71
N LEU A 28 7.14 -18.58 -31.00
CA LEU A 28 7.10 -19.71 -31.96
C LEU A 28 5.69 -20.31 -32.07
N VAL A 29 4.67 -19.47 -31.88
CA VAL A 29 3.27 -19.81 -32.14
C VAL A 29 2.95 -19.49 -33.59
N TYR A 30 2.08 -20.29 -34.21
CA TYR A 30 1.63 -20.04 -35.57
C TYR A 30 1.06 -18.61 -35.70
N GLY A 31 1.61 -17.86 -36.64
CA GLY A 31 1.22 -16.47 -36.91
C GLY A 31 2.12 -15.40 -36.28
N ASP A 32 2.97 -15.72 -35.29
CA ASP A 32 3.83 -14.74 -34.61
C ASP A 32 4.71 -13.95 -35.59
N THR A 33 5.46 -14.66 -36.46
CA THR A 33 6.35 -14.02 -37.45
C THR A 33 5.59 -13.08 -38.39
N ARG A 34 4.39 -13.50 -38.86
CA ARG A 34 3.56 -12.69 -39.76
C ARG A 34 2.99 -11.47 -39.03
N ARG A 35 2.57 -11.66 -37.78
CA ARG A 35 2.08 -10.58 -36.90
C ARG A 35 3.17 -9.56 -36.65
N ASN A 36 4.37 -9.99 -36.24
CA ASN A 36 5.49 -9.11 -35.94
C ASN A 36 5.92 -8.29 -37.17
N ARG A 37 5.97 -8.88 -38.37
CA ARG A 37 6.26 -8.11 -39.60
C ARG A 37 5.25 -6.98 -39.84
N ARG A 38 3.96 -7.27 -39.70
CA ARG A 38 2.89 -6.26 -39.84
C ARG A 38 2.96 -5.18 -38.76
N LEU A 39 3.31 -5.56 -37.53
CA LEU A 39 3.49 -4.63 -36.42
C LEU A 39 4.70 -3.70 -36.64
N VAL A 40 5.79 -4.21 -37.20
CA VAL A 40 6.95 -3.39 -37.59
C VAL A 40 6.59 -2.42 -38.71
N GLU A 41 5.85 -2.88 -39.72
CA GLU A 41 5.35 -2.02 -40.80
C GLU A 41 4.47 -0.90 -40.23
N LEU A 42 3.55 -1.24 -39.34
CA LEU A 42 2.67 -0.29 -38.67
C LEU A 42 3.44 0.73 -37.80
N ALA A 43 4.41 0.27 -37.00
CA ALA A 43 5.25 1.13 -36.18
C ALA A 43 5.99 2.17 -37.04
N ARG A 44 6.54 1.73 -38.18
CA ARG A 44 7.22 2.62 -39.14
C ARG A 44 6.27 3.63 -39.78
N GLN A 45 5.03 3.23 -40.09
CA GLN A 45 4.02 4.13 -40.68
C GLN A 45 3.56 5.22 -39.72
N VAL A 46 3.42 4.88 -38.43
CA VAL A 46 3.01 5.85 -37.40
C VAL A 46 4.20 6.65 -36.85
N GLY A 47 5.43 6.15 -37.01
CA GLY A 47 6.64 6.82 -36.55
C GLY A 47 7.00 6.52 -35.09
N VAL A 48 6.64 5.34 -34.59
CA VAL A 48 6.95 4.89 -33.22
C VAL A 48 7.96 3.74 -33.20
N SER A 49 8.63 3.57 -32.06
CA SER A 49 9.60 2.50 -31.87
C SER A 49 8.94 1.14 -31.61
N VAL A 50 9.70 0.06 -31.80
CA VAL A 50 9.29 -1.31 -31.45
C VAL A 50 10.05 -1.80 -30.22
N VAL A 51 9.47 -2.71 -29.44
CA VAL A 51 10.14 -3.32 -28.29
C VAL A 51 9.85 -4.81 -28.23
N ALA A 52 10.87 -5.62 -27.96
CA ALA A 52 10.74 -7.07 -27.86
C ALA A 52 10.42 -7.50 -26.43
N THR A 53 9.42 -8.36 -26.27
CA THR A 53 9.12 -9.04 -25.00
C THR A 53 8.89 -10.53 -25.27
N ASN A 54 8.66 -11.33 -24.20
CA ASN A 54 8.44 -12.76 -24.35
C ASN A 54 7.18 -13.29 -23.64
N ASN A 55 6.33 -12.40 -23.09
CA ASN A 55 5.13 -12.77 -22.35
C ASN A 55 5.36 -13.90 -21.34
N VAL A 56 6.32 -13.68 -20.43
CA VAL A 56 6.87 -14.70 -19.56
C VAL A 56 5.85 -15.10 -18.48
N HIS A 57 5.57 -16.40 -18.36
CA HIS A 57 4.72 -16.98 -17.31
C HIS A 57 5.47 -17.89 -16.34
N TYR A 58 6.71 -18.26 -16.68
CA TYR A 58 7.53 -19.12 -15.84
C TYR A 58 9.02 -18.82 -16.07
N HIS A 59 9.87 -19.11 -15.08
CA HIS A 59 11.29 -18.74 -15.15
C HIS A 59 12.09 -19.68 -16.05
N THR A 60 11.75 -20.97 -16.13
CA THR A 60 12.46 -21.98 -16.94
C THR A 60 11.51 -22.84 -17.77
N PRO A 61 11.95 -23.41 -18.91
CA PRO A 61 11.07 -24.15 -19.81
C PRO A 61 10.35 -25.36 -19.19
N ASP A 62 10.99 -26.05 -18.25
CA ASP A 62 10.45 -27.22 -17.56
C ASP A 62 9.23 -26.91 -16.68
N ARG A 63 9.08 -25.64 -16.25
CA ARG A 63 7.98 -25.17 -15.42
C ARG A 63 6.65 -24.98 -16.16
N HIS A 64 6.61 -25.14 -17.49
CA HIS A 64 5.36 -25.03 -18.25
C HIS A 64 4.26 -25.99 -17.75
N ARG A 65 4.62 -27.19 -17.26
CA ARG A 65 3.65 -28.15 -16.70
C ARG A 65 2.99 -27.64 -15.42
N LEU A 66 3.75 -26.93 -14.58
CA LEU A 66 3.20 -26.28 -13.39
C LEU A 66 2.27 -25.15 -13.80
N GLN A 67 2.66 -24.35 -14.80
CA GLN A 67 1.78 -23.30 -15.34
C GLN A 67 0.47 -23.88 -15.88
N ASP A 68 0.53 -24.98 -16.62
CA ASP A 68 -0.65 -25.69 -17.13
C ASP A 68 -1.56 -26.15 -15.99
N ALA A 69 -1.00 -26.67 -14.90
CA ALA A 69 -1.76 -27.05 -13.70
C ALA A 69 -2.41 -25.83 -13.02
N LEU A 70 -1.71 -24.70 -12.91
CA LEU A 70 -2.26 -23.46 -12.36
C LEU A 70 -3.42 -22.93 -13.22
N VAL A 71 -3.30 -23.00 -14.55
CA VAL A 71 -4.39 -22.65 -15.48
C VAL A 71 -5.59 -23.57 -15.27
N ALA A 72 -5.39 -24.87 -15.11
CA ALA A 72 -6.47 -25.82 -14.88
C ALA A 72 -7.20 -25.55 -13.54
N ILE A 73 -6.44 -25.28 -12.46
CA ILE A 73 -6.98 -24.89 -11.15
C ILE A 73 -7.79 -23.59 -11.28
N GLN A 74 -7.26 -22.57 -11.96
CA GLN A 74 -7.95 -21.29 -12.15
C GLN A 74 -9.32 -21.46 -12.85
N HIS A 75 -9.41 -22.38 -13.80
CA HIS A 75 -10.63 -22.65 -14.55
C HIS A 75 -11.52 -23.72 -13.90
N ASN A 76 -11.11 -24.28 -12.76
CA ASN A 76 -11.77 -25.39 -12.08
C ASN A 76 -12.08 -26.56 -13.03
N LYS A 77 -11.09 -26.95 -13.84
CA LYS A 77 -11.17 -27.99 -14.87
C LYS A 77 -9.97 -28.93 -14.75
N SER A 78 -10.06 -30.10 -15.38
CA SER A 78 -8.91 -31.00 -15.54
C SER A 78 -7.88 -30.46 -16.55
N LEU A 79 -6.69 -31.08 -16.61
CA LEU A 79 -5.66 -30.74 -17.59
C LEU A 79 -6.11 -31.04 -19.01
N GLU A 80 -6.88 -32.11 -19.18
CA GLU A 80 -7.46 -32.55 -20.45
C GLU A 80 -8.47 -31.52 -20.98
N GLU A 81 -9.27 -30.94 -20.11
CA GLU A 81 -10.33 -29.98 -20.46
C GLU A 81 -9.82 -28.55 -20.70
N THR A 82 -8.55 -28.25 -20.39
CA THR A 82 -8.00 -26.88 -20.41
C THR A 82 -7.06 -26.60 -21.58
N HIS A 83 -7.11 -27.39 -22.65
CA HIS A 83 -6.21 -27.22 -23.80
C HIS A 83 -6.33 -25.85 -24.51
N GLN A 84 -7.50 -25.19 -24.45
CA GLN A 84 -7.73 -23.88 -25.10
C GLN A 84 -7.26 -22.71 -24.23
N GLU A 85 -7.29 -22.90 -22.92
CA GLU A 85 -6.90 -21.93 -21.90
C GLU A 85 -5.39 -21.95 -21.68
N ARG A 86 -4.75 -23.10 -21.89
CA ARG A 86 -3.29 -23.27 -21.77
C ARG A 86 -2.54 -22.59 -22.91
N ARG A 87 -1.26 -22.32 -22.67
CA ARG A 87 -0.39 -21.74 -23.71
C ARG A 87 -0.12 -22.78 -24.82
N PRO A 88 0.00 -22.36 -26.09
CA PRO A 88 0.14 -23.31 -27.20
C PRO A 88 1.42 -24.16 -27.17
N ASN A 89 2.45 -23.70 -26.45
CA ASN A 89 3.74 -24.37 -26.33
C ASN A 89 4.49 -23.92 -25.06
N SER A 90 5.71 -24.44 -24.85
CA SER A 90 6.55 -24.15 -23.69
C SER A 90 7.51 -22.95 -23.85
N HIS A 91 7.31 -22.07 -24.83
CA HIS A 91 8.23 -20.94 -25.12
C HIS A 91 7.91 -19.63 -24.36
N PHE A 92 7.07 -19.69 -23.33
CA PHE A 92 6.67 -18.55 -22.49
C PHE A 92 7.51 -18.47 -21.19
N TYR A 93 8.78 -18.88 -21.26
CA TYR A 93 9.73 -18.77 -20.15
C TYR A 93 10.62 -17.53 -20.22
N LEU A 94 11.36 -17.21 -19.16
CA LEU A 94 12.36 -16.15 -19.18
C LEU A 94 13.57 -16.56 -20.05
N LYS A 95 13.52 -16.22 -21.34
CA LYS A 95 14.61 -16.49 -22.29
C LYS A 95 15.85 -15.67 -21.95
N SER A 96 17.02 -16.26 -22.18
CA SER A 96 18.29 -15.55 -22.10
C SER A 96 18.41 -14.47 -23.18
N HIS A 97 19.29 -13.49 -22.96
CA HIS A 97 19.62 -12.48 -23.95
C HIS A 97 19.98 -13.08 -25.31
N ALA A 98 20.85 -14.10 -25.35
CA ALA A 98 21.26 -14.74 -26.60
C ALA A 98 20.08 -15.36 -27.37
N GLN A 99 19.13 -15.99 -26.66
CA GLN A 99 17.93 -16.55 -27.27
C GLN A 99 17.02 -15.45 -27.84
N MET A 100 16.80 -14.37 -27.09
CA MET A 100 16.00 -13.24 -27.56
C MET A 100 16.64 -12.55 -28.77
N THR A 101 17.95 -12.31 -28.73
CA THR A 101 18.71 -11.75 -29.87
C THR A 101 18.61 -12.63 -31.11
N ALA A 102 18.65 -13.96 -30.97
CA ALA A 102 18.47 -14.87 -32.08
C ALA A 102 17.05 -14.80 -32.69
N LEU A 103 16.01 -14.70 -31.85
CA LEU A 103 14.62 -14.59 -32.30
C LEU A 103 14.33 -13.27 -33.03
N PHE A 104 14.98 -12.18 -32.60
CA PHE A 104 14.81 -10.82 -33.15
C PHE A 104 15.98 -10.36 -34.01
N ARG A 105 16.76 -11.29 -34.58
CA ARG A 105 17.94 -10.97 -35.41
C ARG A 105 17.65 -10.05 -36.61
N GLU A 106 16.42 -10.07 -37.13
CA GLU A 106 15.98 -9.22 -38.25
C GLU A 106 15.58 -7.80 -37.79
N ILE A 107 15.41 -7.59 -36.48
CA ILE A 107 14.92 -6.35 -35.85
C ILE A 107 15.70 -6.12 -34.53
N PRO A 108 17.03 -5.93 -34.59
CA PRO A 108 17.87 -5.78 -33.39
C PRO A 108 17.46 -4.58 -32.52
N GLU A 109 16.86 -3.54 -33.11
CA GLU A 109 16.35 -2.36 -32.40
C GLU A 109 15.29 -2.73 -31.35
N ALA A 110 14.50 -3.80 -31.57
CA ALA A 110 13.49 -4.24 -30.62
C ALA A 110 14.10 -4.72 -29.30
N ILE A 111 15.29 -5.33 -29.36
CA ILE A 111 16.04 -5.75 -28.17
C ILE A 111 16.71 -4.54 -27.51
N GLN A 112 17.30 -3.64 -28.30
CA GLN A 112 17.96 -2.44 -27.77
C GLN A 112 16.98 -1.53 -27.00
N ASN A 113 15.77 -1.37 -27.54
CA ASN A 113 14.73 -0.56 -26.91
C ASN A 113 14.26 -1.11 -25.55
N THR A 114 14.49 -2.38 -25.23
CA THR A 114 14.22 -2.92 -23.89
C THR A 114 15.07 -2.22 -22.82
N LEU A 115 16.32 -1.87 -23.15
CA LEU A 115 17.22 -1.15 -22.24
C LEU A 115 16.80 0.32 -22.12
N VAL A 116 16.38 0.95 -23.22
CA VAL A 116 15.86 2.32 -23.21
C VAL A 116 14.66 2.43 -22.27
N VAL A 117 13.71 1.50 -22.36
CA VAL A 117 12.54 1.46 -21.47
C VAL A 117 12.99 1.22 -20.02
N ALA A 118 13.86 0.24 -19.78
CA ALA A 118 14.33 -0.08 -18.43
C ALA A 118 15.07 1.09 -17.76
N GLU A 119 15.91 1.80 -18.51
CA GLU A 119 16.65 2.97 -18.02
C GLU A 119 15.71 4.13 -17.66
N ARG A 120 14.66 4.36 -18.45
CA ARG A 120 13.63 5.37 -18.14
C ARG A 120 12.86 5.07 -16.85
N CYS A 121 12.75 3.81 -16.46
CA CYS A 121 12.10 3.39 -15.22
C CYS A 121 13.04 3.39 -13.99
N SER A 122 14.32 3.74 -14.14
CA SER A 122 15.32 3.60 -13.07
C SER A 122 15.29 4.69 -12.00
N SER A 123 14.58 5.80 -12.25
CA SER A 123 14.58 6.99 -11.38
C SER A 123 13.69 6.86 -10.13
N PHE A 124 12.76 5.90 -10.11
CA PHE A 124 11.82 5.71 -9.01
C PHE A 124 12.15 4.45 -8.21
N ASP A 125 12.39 4.62 -6.92
CA ASP A 125 12.65 3.57 -5.95
C ASP A 125 11.56 3.57 -4.87
N LEU A 126 10.67 2.58 -4.93
CA LEU A 126 9.59 2.37 -3.95
C LEU A 126 10.07 2.36 -2.49
N THR A 127 11.34 1.97 -2.24
CA THR A 127 11.89 1.86 -0.88
C THR A 127 12.41 3.19 -0.34
N ARG A 128 12.57 4.20 -1.19
CA ARG A 128 13.17 5.51 -0.84
C ARG A 128 12.26 6.68 -1.12
N ASP A 129 11.51 6.62 -2.23
CA ASP A 129 10.74 7.75 -2.74
C ASP A 129 9.33 7.81 -2.14
N LEU A 130 8.86 6.71 -1.55
CA LEU A 130 7.62 6.68 -0.78
C LEU A 130 7.92 6.88 0.70
N ASN A 131 7.97 8.13 1.14
CA ASN A 131 8.01 8.44 2.57
C ASN A 131 6.67 8.05 3.22
N TYR A 132 6.73 7.28 4.30
CA TYR A 132 5.57 7.03 5.14
C TYR A 132 5.16 8.33 5.83
N LYS A 133 3.92 8.76 5.63
CA LYS A 133 3.32 9.91 6.30
C LYS A 133 1.97 9.51 6.86
N PHE A 134 1.68 9.96 8.07
CA PHE A 134 0.35 9.85 8.62
C PHE A 134 -0.61 10.80 7.91
N PRO A 135 -1.92 10.48 7.86
CA PRO A 135 -2.91 11.44 7.40
C PRO A 135 -2.89 12.69 8.28
N ASP A 136 -3.03 13.85 7.66
CA ASP A 136 -3.23 15.10 8.38
C ASP A 136 -4.56 15.05 9.14
N TYR A 137 -4.56 15.52 10.38
CA TYR A 137 -5.79 15.67 11.16
C TYR A 137 -6.33 17.10 11.05
N PRO A 138 -7.58 17.30 10.61
CA PRO A 138 -8.20 18.62 10.53
C PRO A 138 -8.61 19.09 11.94
N ALA A 139 -7.65 19.59 12.71
CA ALA A 139 -7.91 20.15 14.03
C ALA A 139 -8.87 21.36 13.93
N PRO A 140 -9.70 21.62 14.97
CA PRO A 140 -10.58 22.79 14.98
C PRO A 140 -9.82 24.11 14.77
N ASP A 141 -10.52 25.11 14.26
CA ASP A 141 -9.99 26.48 14.13
C ASP A 141 -9.36 26.93 15.46
N ASP A 142 -8.20 27.56 15.40
CA ASP A 142 -7.32 27.96 16.51
C ASP A 142 -6.47 26.86 17.17
N HIS A 143 -6.54 25.61 16.70
CA HIS A 143 -5.72 24.52 17.24
C HIS A 143 -4.79 23.86 16.21
N THR A 144 -3.58 23.55 16.65
CA THR A 144 -2.76 22.48 16.03
C THR A 144 -3.22 21.11 16.53
N PRO A 145 -2.98 20.01 15.80
CA PRO A 145 -3.26 18.65 16.28
C PRO A 145 -2.69 18.38 17.68
N LEU A 146 -1.44 18.80 17.94
CA LEU A 146 -0.83 18.63 19.26
C LEU A 146 -1.58 19.42 20.34
N SER A 147 -1.88 20.70 20.11
CA SER A 147 -2.57 21.53 21.11
C SER A 147 -4.01 21.06 21.37
N TYR A 148 -4.67 20.48 20.37
CA TYR A 148 -6.01 19.93 20.52
C TYR A 148 -5.98 18.65 21.35
N LEU A 149 -5.02 17.75 21.06
CA LEU A 149 -4.81 16.54 21.84
C LEU A 149 -4.46 16.85 23.31
N GLU A 150 -3.62 17.86 23.56
CA GLU A 150 -3.29 18.33 24.91
C GLU A 150 -4.54 18.81 25.66
N LYS A 151 -5.40 19.59 25.00
CA LYS A 151 -6.68 20.05 25.57
C LYS A 151 -7.58 18.87 25.96
N LEU A 152 -7.80 17.92 25.04
CA LEU A 152 -8.64 16.75 25.29
C LEU A 152 -8.15 15.93 26.48
N CYS A 153 -6.83 15.67 26.53
CA CYS A 153 -6.23 14.91 27.63
C CYS A 153 -6.33 15.68 28.96
N HIS A 154 -6.14 17.00 28.95
CA HIS A 154 -6.24 17.80 30.17
C HIS A 154 -7.66 17.80 30.74
N GLU A 155 -8.67 17.97 29.89
CA GLU A 155 -10.09 17.91 30.28
C GLU A 155 -10.47 16.53 30.83
N ALA A 156 -10.07 15.45 30.15
CA ALA A 156 -10.29 14.08 30.61
C ALA A 156 -9.54 13.77 31.92
N ALA A 157 -8.30 14.23 32.07
CA ALA A 157 -7.53 14.02 33.30
C ALA A 157 -8.18 14.70 34.51
N LEU A 158 -8.78 15.89 34.32
CA LEU A 158 -9.53 16.56 35.38
C LEU A 158 -10.80 15.80 35.76
N ARG A 159 -11.56 15.29 34.79
CA ARG A 159 -12.74 14.45 35.06
C ARG A 159 -12.36 13.17 35.81
N ARG A 160 -11.34 12.46 35.32
CA ARG A 160 -10.90 11.17 35.87
C ARG A 160 -10.27 11.27 37.26
N TYR A 161 -9.36 12.22 37.47
CA TYR A 161 -8.57 12.29 38.70
C TYR A 161 -9.04 13.37 39.68
N GLY A 162 -10.01 14.21 39.30
CA GLY A 162 -10.50 15.37 40.05
C GLY A 162 -9.50 16.54 40.14
N ARG A 163 -8.20 16.26 40.15
CA ARG A 163 -7.10 17.23 40.03
C ARG A 163 -5.89 16.61 39.36
N ILE A 164 -5.16 17.41 38.59
CA ILE A 164 -3.90 16.98 37.98
C ILE A 164 -2.78 17.16 39.01
N ASN A 165 -2.42 16.07 39.69
CA ASN A 165 -1.29 16.05 40.60
C ASN A 165 0.05 16.01 39.85
N TRP A 166 1.16 16.11 40.59
CA TRP A 166 2.50 16.15 40.00
C TRP A 166 2.83 14.89 39.18
N ARG A 167 2.35 13.70 39.56
CA ARG A 167 2.64 12.44 38.87
C ARG A 167 1.98 12.43 37.49
N VAL A 168 0.69 12.77 37.43
CA VAL A 168 -0.08 12.87 36.18
C VAL A 168 0.50 13.94 35.26
N ARG A 169 0.80 15.13 35.80
CA ARG A 169 1.43 16.22 35.02
C ARG A 169 2.78 15.80 34.46
N LYS A 170 3.63 15.15 35.27
CA LYS A 170 4.94 14.69 34.81
C LYS A 170 4.80 13.68 33.66
N ARG A 171 3.90 12.71 33.78
CA ARG A 171 3.67 11.70 32.74
C ARG A 171 3.14 12.31 31.45
N LEU A 172 2.13 13.17 31.52
CA LEU A 172 1.60 13.85 30.33
C LEU A 172 2.66 14.71 29.62
N ASN A 173 3.46 15.46 30.38
CA ASN A 173 4.54 16.27 29.79
C ASN A 173 5.57 15.42 29.04
N GLU A 174 5.90 14.25 29.58
CA GLU A 174 6.81 13.29 28.94
C GLU A 174 6.20 12.71 27.65
N GLU A 175 4.95 12.27 27.70
CA GLU A 175 4.23 11.75 26.54
C GLU A 175 4.09 12.81 25.44
N PHE A 176 3.67 14.04 25.76
CA PHE A 176 3.52 15.09 24.75
C PHE A 176 4.84 15.51 24.12
N ARG A 177 5.94 15.48 24.88
CA ARG A 177 7.28 15.69 24.31
C ARG A 177 7.61 14.64 23.25
N LEU A 178 7.32 13.36 23.53
CA LEU A 178 7.58 12.25 22.60
C LEU A 178 6.61 12.26 21.40
N ILE A 179 5.33 12.52 21.64
CA ILE A 179 4.30 12.66 20.60
C ILE A 179 4.68 13.78 19.63
N LYS A 180 5.17 14.92 20.15
CA LYS A 180 5.67 16.02 19.31
C LYS A 180 6.94 15.63 18.55
N LYS A 181 7.88 14.93 19.18
CA LYS A 181 9.14 14.49 18.56
C LYS A 181 8.88 13.58 17.35
N HIS A 182 7.89 12.69 17.47
CA HIS A 182 7.56 11.67 16.46
C HIS A 182 6.35 12.03 15.57
N ASP A 183 5.84 13.26 15.69
CA ASP A 183 4.69 13.76 14.93
C ASP A 183 3.42 12.87 14.98
N LEU A 184 3.10 12.37 16.19
CA LEU A 184 2.02 11.38 16.39
C LEU A 184 0.68 12.00 16.80
N ALA A 185 0.58 13.33 16.89
CA ALA A 185 -0.61 13.99 17.42
C ALA A 185 -1.84 13.74 16.52
N GLY A 186 -1.69 13.94 15.21
CA GLY A 186 -2.76 13.67 14.24
C GLY A 186 -3.17 12.19 14.24
N PHE A 187 -2.19 11.29 14.29
CA PHE A 187 -2.42 9.86 14.39
C PHE A 187 -3.27 9.47 15.61
N LEU A 188 -2.97 9.98 16.80
CA LEU A 188 -3.75 9.72 18.02
C LEU A 188 -5.16 10.33 17.96
N LEU A 189 -5.32 11.49 17.33
CA LEU A 189 -6.62 12.12 17.16
C LEU A 189 -7.53 11.35 16.19
N ILE A 190 -6.98 10.71 15.16
CA ILE A 190 -7.74 9.80 14.30
C ILE A 190 -8.31 8.62 15.11
N TYR A 191 -7.51 8.03 16.02
CA TYR A 191 -8.04 7.01 16.92
C TYR A 191 -9.14 7.56 17.82
N HIS A 192 -8.96 8.77 18.37
CA HIS A 192 -10.00 9.41 19.17
C HIS A 192 -11.32 9.52 18.39
N ASP A 193 -11.29 9.94 17.13
CA ASP A 193 -12.49 10.04 16.29
C ASP A 193 -13.15 8.67 16.05
N ILE A 194 -12.36 7.63 15.77
CA ILE A 194 -12.85 6.25 15.63
C ILE A 194 -13.55 5.79 16.92
N ILE A 195 -12.95 6.10 18.07
CA ILE A 195 -13.49 5.76 19.38
C ILE A 195 -14.78 6.52 19.66
N GLN A 196 -14.84 7.82 19.36
CA GLN A 196 -16.05 8.63 19.50
C GLN A 196 -17.19 8.09 18.61
N MET A 197 -16.87 7.73 17.36
CA MET A 197 -17.84 7.11 16.44
C MET A 197 -18.36 5.78 16.99
N ALA A 198 -17.48 4.90 17.45
CA ALA A 198 -17.87 3.63 18.04
C ALA A 198 -18.73 3.81 19.30
N ARG A 199 -18.41 4.82 20.13
CA ARG A 199 -19.22 5.16 21.31
C ARG A 199 -20.62 5.60 20.91
N GLN A 200 -20.72 6.48 19.90
CA GLN A 200 -22.00 6.97 19.40
C GLN A 200 -22.89 5.80 18.92
N ILE A 201 -22.32 4.87 18.16
CA ILE A 201 -23.02 3.64 17.72
C ILE A 201 -23.47 2.80 18.92
N GLN A 202 -22.62 2.63 19.95
CA GLN A 202 -23.02 1.87 21.15
C GLN A 202 -24.15 2.55 21.93
N ILE A 203 -24.17 3.88 22.00
CA ILE A 203 -25.27 4.64 22.62
C ILE A 203 -26.57 4.44 21.83
N GLU A 204 -26.54 4.55 20.50
CA GLU A 204 -27.69 4.34 19.63
C GLU A 204 -28.27 2.92 19.73
N LEU A 205 -27.41 1.93 19.93
CA LEU A 205 -27.81 0.54 20.16
C LEU A 205 -28.27 0.26 21.62
N GLY A 206 -28.28 1.27 22.50
CA GLY A 206 -28.63 1.12 23.91
C GLY A 206 -27.63 0.29 24.73
N ARG A 207 -26.38 0.19 24.27
CA ARG A 207 -25.31 -0.62 24.88
C ARG A 207 -24.35 0.18 25.77
N SER A 208 -24.39 1.51 25.66
CA SER A 208 -23.63 2.44 26.50
C SER A 208 -24.50 3.60 26.96
N ASP A 209 -24.20 4.12 28.15
CA ASP A 209 -24.79 5.35 28.67
C ASP A 209 -23.95 6.55 28.21
N ALA A 210 -24.62 7.62 27.77
CA ALA A 210 -23.98 8.84 27.32
C ALA A 210 -23.29 9.60 28.45
N GLU A 211 -23.75 9.43 29.70
CA GLU A 211 -23.21 10.13 30.88
C GLU A 211 -21.87 9.55 31.36
N ILE A 212 -21.54 8.30 30.99
CA ILE A 212 -20.29 7.66 31.41
C ILE A 212 -19.12 8.29 30.63
N PRO A 213 -18.08 8.85 31.28
CA PRO A 213 -16.92 9.41 30.58
C PRO A 213 -16.21 8.39 29.68
N LEU A 214 -15.60 8.88 28.60
CA LEU A 214 -15.02 8.01 27.57
C LEU A 214 -13.88 7.16 28.13
N GLU A 215 -13.04 7.79 28.95
CA GLU A 215 -11.90 7.23 29.65
C GLU A 215 -12.29 6.17 30.71
N GLU A 216 -13.55 6.14 31.16
CA GLU A 216 -14.02 5.13 32.12
C GLU A 216 -14.56 3.88 31.44
N ARG A 217 -15.28 4.05 30.33
CA ARG A 217 -15.89 2.96 29.59
C ARG A 217 -15.77 3.20 28.08
N PRO A 218 -14.56 3.03 27.51
CA PRO A 218 -14.39 3.16 26.08
C PRO A 218 -15.14 2.03 25.35
N PRO A 219 -15.63 2.29 24.13
CA PRO A 219 -16.38 1.32 23.32
C PRO A 219 -15.50 0.17 22.79
N GLY A 220 -14.19 0.39 22.68
CA GLY A 220 -13.21 -0.61 22.28
C GLY A 220 -12.15 -0.81 23.36
N ARG A 221 -11.32 -1.84 23.17
CA ARG A 221 -10.20 -2.16 24.05
C ARG A 221 -8.89 -2.06 23.30
N GLY A 222 -8.02 -1.16 23.75
CA GLY A 222 -6.61 -1.17 23.34
C GLY A 222 -5.93 -2.47 23.77
N ARG A 223 -5.06 -3.00 22.91
CA ARG A 223 -4.21 -4.17 23.18
C ARG A 223 -2.74 -3.86 22.91
N GLY A 224 -1.86 -4.74 23.38
CA GLY A 224 -0.41 -4.60 23.20
C GLY A 224 0.17 -3.48 24.07
N SER A 225 1.24 -2.84 23.59
CA SER A 225 1.98 -1.82 24.35
C SER A 225 1.24 -0.47 24.43
N SER A 226 0.27 -0.20 23.55
CA SER A 226 -0.49 1.06 23.50
C SER A 226 -1.22 1.39 24.81
N VAL A 227 -1.59 0.38 25.60
CA VAL A 227 -2.28 0.53 26.90
C VAL A 227 -1.42 1.24 27.96
N ALA A 228 -0.11 1.37 27.73
CA ALA A 228 0.79 2.09 28.63
C ALA A 228 0.68 3.63 28.48
N MET A 229 0.00 4.15 27.45
CA MET A 229 -0.13 5.60 27.27
C MET A 229 -1.22 6.20 28.16
N LEU A 230 -0.87 7.22 28.93
CA LEU A 230 -1.83 7.99 29.69
C LEU A 230 -2.70 8.85 28.75
N SER A 231 -2.09 9.50 27.77
CA SER A 231 -2.83 10.23 26.74
C SER A 231 -3.79 9.32 25.98
N GLY A 232 -3.34 8.11 25.61
CA GLY A 232 -4.19 7.06 25.02
C GLY A 232 -5.37 6.66 25.92
N TYR A 233 -5.14 6.40 27.20
CA TYR A 233 -6.22 6.13 28.16
C TYR A 233 -7.24 7.28 28.23
N LEU A 234 -6.77 8.53 28.31
CA LEU A 234 -7.61 9.71 28.48
C LEU A 234 -8.46 10.06 27.24
N ILE A 235 -7.99 9.70 26.03
CA ILE A 235 -8.77 9.85 24.79
C ILE A 235 -9.62 8.62 24.47
N GLY A 236 -9.67 7.62 25.36
CA GLY A 236 -10.48 6.41 25.24
C GLY A 236 -9.86 5.27 24.43
N LEU A 237 -8.57 5.37 24.07
CA LEU A 237 -7.85 4.37 23.27
C LEU A 237 -7.51 3.13 24.10
N SER A 238 -7.25 3.35 25.40
CA SER A 238 -7.05 2.28 26.37
C SER A 238 -8.18 2.29 27.40
N HIS A 239 -8.51 1.10 27.91
CA HIS A 239 -9.43 0.90 29.03
C HIS A 239 -8.70 0.71 30.37
N ILE A 240 -7.37 0.79 30.34
CA ILE A 240 -6.49 0.56 31.49
C ILE A 240 -5.80 1.87 31.84
N ASP A 241 -5.95 2.32 33.08
CA ASP A 241 -5.25 3.49 33.61
C ASP A 241 -3.77 3.14 33.89
N PRO A 242 -2.81 3.64 33.09
CA PRO A 242 -1.41 3.28 33.27
C PRO A 242 -0.80 3.86 34.56
N MET A 243 -1.42 4.88 35.16
CA MET A 243 -0.97 5.47 36.42
C MET A 243 -1.37 4.61 37.62
N GLU A 244 -2.50 3.91 37.52
CA GLU A 244 -2.97 2.98 38.55
C GLU A 244 -2.13 1.68 38.57
N PHE A 245 -1.81 1.15 37.39
CA PHE A 245 -1.08 -0.11 37.22
C PHE A 245 0.44 0.05 36.98
N ASP A 246 0.97 1.26 37.10
CA ASP A 246 2.39 1.61 36.94
C ASP A 246 3.00 1.10 35.62
N LEU A 247 2.28 1.30 34.52
CA LEU A 247 2.70 0.84 33.19
C LEU A 247 3.80 1.75 32.61
N SER A 248 4.90 1.14 32.17
CA SER A 248 6.04 1.86 31.60
C SER A 248 5.77 2.38 30.18
N LEU A 249 6.00 3.68 29.98
CA LEU A 249 5.85 4.35 28.68
C LEU A 249 6.83 3.83 27.63
N GLU A 250 8.06 3.51 28.04
CA GLU A 250 9.17 3.09 27.17
C GLU A 250 8.86 1.80 26.40
N ARG A 251 7.86 1.01 26.85
CA ARG A 251 7.40 -0.16 26.10
C ARG A 251 6.61 0.21 24.84
N PHE A 252 6.17 1.47 24.72
CA PHE A 252 5.37 1.96 23.60
C PHE A 252 5.97 3.19 22.92
N LEU A 253 6.25 4.27 23.66
CA LEU A 253 6.92 5.47 23.15
C LEU A 253 8.35 5.55 23.68
N GLN A 254 9.33 5.30 22.79
CA GLN A 254 10.76 5.41 23.10
C GLN A 254 11.33 6.72 22.57
N GLU A 255 12.46 7.14 23.14
CA GLU A 255 13.18 8.33 22.70
C GLU A 255 13.61 8.19 21.23
N ASP A 256 14.21 7.06 20.88
CA ASP A 256 14.71 6.75 19.54
C ASP A 256 13.86 5.64 18.93
N MET A 257 12.76 6.02 18.28
CA MET A 257 11.89 5.07 17.59
C MET A 257 12.54 4.59 16.28
N ALA A 258 12.77 3.29 16.18
CA ALA A 258 13.16 2.65 14.92
C ALA A 258 11.99 2.50 13.93
N SER A 259 10.76 2.46 14.45
CA SER A 259 9.53 2.34 13.65
C SER A 259 8.37 3.06 14.32
N VAL A 260 7.37 3.39 13.51
CA VAL A 260 6.07 3.89 13.94
C VAL A 260 5.43 2.93 14.95
N PRO A 261 4.79 3.42 16.03
CA PRO A 261 4.11 2.56 16.99
C PRO A 261 2.83 1.97 16.40
N ASP A 262 2.61 0.67 16.65
CA ASP A 262 1.42 -0.04 16.24
C ASP A 262 0.33 0.05 17.32
N ILE A 263 -0.88 0.42 16.95
CA ILE A 263 -2.03 0.53 17.85
C ILE A 263 -3.20 -0.29 17.30
N ASP A 264 -3.56 -1.30 18.06
CA ASP A 264 -4.71 -2.13 17.79
C ASP A 264 -5.86 -1.83 18.76
N LEU A 265 -7.07 -1.77 18.21
CA LEU A 265 -8.32 -1.63 18.94
C LEU A 265 -9.23 -2.82 18.65
N ASP A 266 -9.70 -3.50 19.71
CA ASP A 266 -10.70 -4.55 19.60
C ASP A 266 -12.09 -4.00 19.94
N PHE A 267 -13.09 -4.24 19.08
CA PHE A 267 -14.49 -3.83 19.29
C PHE A 267 -15.41 -5.05 19.46
N PRO A 268 -16.51 -4.93 20.23
CA PRO A 268 -17.50 -5.99 20.44
C PRO A 268 -18.47 -6.20 19.27
#